data_AF-A0A7W0Z2H9-F1
#
_entry.id   AF-A0A7W0Z2H9-F1
#
_cell.length_a   1.000
_cell.length_b   1.000
_cell.length_c   1.000
_cell.angle_alpha   90.00
_cell.angle_beta   90.00
_cell.angle_gamma   90.00
#
_symmetry.space_group_name_H-M   'P 1'
#
loop_
_entity.id
_entity.type
_entity.pdbx_description
1 polymer ?
#
loop_
_entity_poly.entity_id
_entity_poly.type
_entity_poly.pdbx_seq_one_letter_code
_entity_poly.pdbx_strand_id
1 'polypeptide(L)'
;HHLARLRTAFAGATAHFWATYAGEIGDLPWRTGLEARAVRATLGCLLARIAGRSPLEYLDPGERLRQRAATLALMDDPPATVAALAERFVQEIETRADG
;
A
#
# COMPACT_ATOMS: atom_id res chain seq x y z
N HIS A 1 -0.31 5.34 16.51
CA HIS A 1 0.00 3.90 16.62
C HIS A 1 -1.11 3.18 15.84
N HIS A 2 -0.94 1.97 15.33
CA HIS A 2 -1.29 0.91 16.27
C HIS A 2 -0.30 -0.25 16.31
N LEU A 3 0.55 -0.44 15.28
CA LEU A 3 1.58 -1.49 15.26
C LEU A 3 2.83 -1.07 14.46
N ALA A 4 3.48 0.06 14.81
CA ALA A 4 4.67 0.56 14.09
C ALA A 4 5.77 -0.51 13.99
N ARG A 5 5.99 -1.28 15.06
CA ARG A 5 6.94 -2.41 15.12
C ARG A 5 6.67 -3.50 14.08
N LEU A 6 5.46 -3.59 13.52
CA LEU A 6 5.09 -4.60 12.54
C LEU A 6 5.13 -4.09 11.09
N ARG A 7 5.45 -2.83 10.82
CA ARG A 7 5.44 -2.27 9.46
C ARG A 7 6.34 -3.07 8.51
N THR A 8 7.59 -3.34 8.92
CA THR A 8 8.52 -4.18 8.15
C THR A 8 7.97 -5.58 7.93
N ALA A 9 7.35 -6.17 8.96
CA ALA A 9 6.75 -7.51 8.85
C ALA A 9 5.56 -7.52 7.88
N PHE A 10 4.69 -6.51 7.91
CA PHE A 10 3.58 -6.37 6.97
C PHE A 10 4.04 -6.10 5.55
N ALA A 11 5.10 -5.28 5.36
CA ALA A 11 5.68 -5.06 4.04
C ALA A 11 6.23 -6.38 3.46
N GLY A 12 6.98 -7.14 4.26
CA GLY A 12 7.48 -8.46 3.89
C GLY A 12 6.34 -9.45 3.59
N ALA A 13 5.29 -9.48 4.43
CA ALA A 13 4.13 -10.34 4.20
C ALA A 13 3.37 -9.96 2.92
N THR A 14 3.27 -8.67 2.59
CA THR A 14 2.63 -8.18 1.36
C THR A 14 3.40 -8.64 0.12
N ALA A 15 4.73 -8.48 0.15
CA ALA A 15 5.60 -8.95 -0.93
C ALA A 15 5.52 -10.48 -1.09
N HIS A 16 5.54 -11.22 0.03
CA HIS A 16 5.42 -12.68 0.03
C HIS A 16 4.08 -13.15 -0.52
N PHE A 17 2.97 -12.54 -0.07
CA PHE A 17 1.63 -12.82 -0.59
C PHE A 17 1.57 -12.66 -2.11
N TRP A 18 2.08 -11.54 -2.64
CA TRP A 18 2.06 -11.29 -4.07
C TRP A 18 2.90 -12.29 -4.86
N ALA A 19 4.12 -12.58 -4.39
CA ALA A 19 5.01 -13.54 -5.04
C ALA A 19 4.37 -14.93 -5.12
N THR A 20 3.75 -15.40 -4.03
CA THR A 20 3.01 -16.67 -3.99
C THR A 20 1.80 -16.63 -4.91
N TYR A 21 0.97 -15.60 -4.83
CA TYR A 21 -0.23 -15.44 -5.67
C TYR A 21 0.11 -15.43 -7.17
N ALA A 22 1.13 -14.67 -7.57
CA ALA A 22 1.59 -14.60 -8.95
C ALA A 22 2.24 -15.90 -9.43
N GLY A 23 2.85 -16.67 -8.52
CA GLY A 23 3.37 -18.01 -8.78
C GLY A 23 2.24 -19.01 -9.07
N GLU A 24 1.22 -19.06 -8.20
CA GLU A 24 0.07 -19.96 -8.30
C GLU A 24 -0.79 -19.69 -9.54
N ILE A 25 -0.92 -18.44 -9.97
CA ILE A 25 -1.64 -18.08 -11.20
C ILE A 25 -0.97 -18.68 -12.45
N GLY A 26 0.34 -18.88 -12.45
CA GLY A 26 1.08 -19.36 -13.62
C GLY A 26 1.06 -18.39 -14.79
N ASP A 27 1.40 -18.85 -15.99
CA ASP A 27 1.47 -18.00 -17.19
C ASP A 27 0.13 -17.99 -17.94
N LEU A 28 -0.73 -17.05 -17.58
CA LEU A 28 -2.04 -16.86 -18.21
C LEU A 28 -2.05 -15.63 -19.12
N PRO A 29 -2.82 -15.63 -20.23
CA PRO A 29 -2.81 -14.54 -21.20
C PRO A 29 -3.13 -13.14 -20.62
N TRP A 30 -3.91 -13.08 -19.53
CA TRP A 30 -4.31 -11.84 -18.86
C TRP A 30 -3.34 -11.39 -17.75
N ARG A 31 -2.25 -12.13 -17.52
CA ARG A 31 -1.24 -11.83 -16.49
C ARG A 31 -0.46 -10.55 -16.81
N THR A 32 -0.26 -10.24 -18.08
CA THR A 32 0.43 -9.02 -18.51
C THR A 32 -0.23 -7.78 -17.89
N GLY A 33 0.56 -7.00 -17.14
CA GLY A 33 0.08 -5.80 -16.45
C GLY A 33 -0.82 -6.05 -15.23
N LEU A 34 -0.97 -7.30 -14.77
CA LEU A 34 -1.74 -7.63 -13.57
C LEU A 34 -1.18 -6.94 -12.33
N GLU A 35 0.14 -6.93 -12.15
CA GLU A 35 0.78 -6.33 -10.99
C GLU A 35 0.58 -4.81 -10.93
N ALA A 36 0.83 -4.11 -12.05
CA ALA A 36 0.60 -2.68 -12.12
C ALA A 36 -0.87 -2.31 -11.84
N ARG A 37 -1.82 -3.16 -12.28
CA ARG A 37 -3.25 -3.00 -11.95
C ARG A 37 -3.52 -3.25 -10.46
N ALA A 38 -2.90 -4.26 -9.86
CA ALA A 38 -3.01 -4.54 -8.43
C ALA A 38 -2.46 -3.38 -7.57
N VAL A 39 -1.35 -2.76 -7.99
CA VAL A 39 -0.79 -1.56 -7.34
C VAL A 39 -1.81 -0.42 -7.36
N ARG A 40 -2.34 -0.06 -8.54
CA ARG A 40 -3.33 1.02 -8.67
C ARG A 40 -4.61 0.75 -7.88
N ALA A 41 -5.09 -0.50 -7.90
CA ALA A 41 -6.27 -0.90 -7.14
C ALA A 41 -6.03 -0.77 -5.63
N THR A 42 -4.86 -1.21 -5.14
CA THR A 42 -4.48 -1.06 -3.73
C THR A 42 -4.43 0.40 -3.30
N LEU A 43 -3.83 1.28 -4.10
CA LEU A 43 -3.82 2.72 -3.83
C LEU A 43 -5.22 3.32 -3.76
N GLY A 44 -6.12 2.94 -4.69
CA GLY A 44 -7.52 3.34 -4.65
C GLY A 44 -8.24 2.88 -3.38
N CYS A 45 -8.01 1.63 -2.96
CA CYS A 45 -8.54 1.08 -1.72
C CYS A 45 -8.02 1.83 -0.48
N LEU A 46 -6.72 2.13 -0.42
CA LEU A 46 -6.12 2.92 0.66
C LEU A 46 -6.76 4.29 0.75
N LEU A 47 -6.87 5.01 -0.36
CA LEU A 47 -7.51 6.32 -0.39
C LEU A 47 -8.97 6.27 0.09
N ALA A 48 -9.73 5.26 -0.35
CA ALA A 48 -11.11 5.05 0.07
C ALA A 48 -11.25 4.76 1.57
N ARG A 49 -10.24 4.12 2.19
CA ARG A 49 -10.20 3.86 3.65
C ARG A 49 -9.83 5.07 4.49
N ILE A 50 -9.39 6.17 3.87
CA ILE A 50 -8.97 7.38 4.57
C ILE A 50 -9.96 8.52 4.33
N ALA A 51 -10.41 8.69 3.08
CA ALA A 51 -11.27 9.80 2.66
C ALA A 51 -12.70 9.38 2.25
N GLY A 52 -13.00 8.08 2.25
CA GLY A 52 -14.30 7.54 1.84
C GLY A 52 -15.30 7.34 2.98
N ARG A 53 -16.42 6.65 2.68
CA ARG A 53 -17.57 6.47 3.59
C ARG A 53 -17.37 5.45 4.73
N SER A 54 -16.21 4.79 4.80
CA SER A 54 -15.86 3.86 5.89
C SER A 54 -14.38 4.09 6.25
N PRO A 55 -14.09 5.17 6.98
CA PRO A 55 -12.74 5.47 7.41
C PRO A 55 -12.29 4.50 8.51
N LEU A 56 -10.98 4.30 8.64
CA LEU A 56 -10.43 3.51 9.74
C LEU A 56 -10.61 4.27 11.07
N GLU A 57 -11.52 3.79 11.92
CA GLU A 57 -11.92 4.46 13.17
C GLU A 57 -10.81 4.53 14.21
N TYR A 58 -9.84 3.60 14.15
CA TYR A 58 -8.69 3.56 15.06
C TYR A 58 -7.56 4.53 14.70
N LEU A 59 -7.63 5.23 13.56
CA LEU A 59 -6.65 6.24 13.17
C LEU A 59 -7.05 7.61 13.73
N ASP A 60 -6.12 8.26 14.42
CA ASP A 60 -6.29 9.67 14.79
C ASP A 60 -6.26 10.58 13.53
N PRO A 61 -6.75 11.83 13.62
CA PRO A 61 -6.79 12.74 12.48
C PRO A 61 -5.42 12.97 11.82
N GLY A 62 -4.34 13.02 12.60
CA GLY A 62 -2.98 13.16 12.11
C GLY A 62 -2.51 11.93 11.33
N GLU A 63 -2.80 10.73 11.81
CA GLU A 63 -2.44 9.50 11.07
C GLU A 63 -3.22 9.37 9.77
N ARG A 64 -4.49 9.79 9.75
CA ARG A 64 -5.29 9.85 8.52
C ARG A 64 -4.68 10.82 7.51
N LEU A 65 -4.25 12.00 7.96
CA LEU A 65 -3.59 12.97 7.09
C LEU A 65 -2.28 12.43 6.53
N ARG A 66 -1.44 11.79 7.35
CA ARG A 66 -0.18 11.17 6.90
C ARG A 66 -0.41 10.08 5.87
N GLN A 67 -1.33 9.15 6.14
CA GLN A 67 -1.65 8.09 5.18
C GLN A 67 -2.25 8.64 3.88
N ARG A 68 -3.08 9.70 3.96
CA ARG A 68 -3.62 10.37 2.78
C ARG A 68 -2.50 10.96 1.93
N ALA A 69 -1.59 11.71 2.56
CA ALA A 69 -0.46 12.33 1.87
C ALA A 69 0.46 11.29 1.23
N ALA A 70 0.80 10.23 1.96
CA ALA A 70 1.58 9.10 1.44
C ALA A 70 0.89 8.43 0.24
N THR A 71 -0.40 8.15 0.35
CA THR A 71 -1.18 7.53 -0.74
C THR A 71 -1.22 8.42 -1.98
N LEU A 72 -1.46 9.72 -1.82
CA LEU A 72 -1.50 10.65 -2.94
C LEU A 72 -0.13 10.79 -3.64
N ALA A 73 0.96 10.83 -2.88
CA ALA A 73 2.32 10.86 -3.45
C ALA A 73 2.60 9.60 -4.29
N LEU A 74 2.19 8.42 -3.81
CA LEU A 74 2.34 7.17 -4.55
C LEU A 74 1.37 7.04 -5.73
N MET A 75 0.27 7.78 -5.75
CA MET A 75 -0.61 7.82 -6.94
C MET A 75 -0.04 8.72 -8.03
N ASP A 76 0.71 9.76 -7.66
CA ASP A 76 1.40 10.66 -8.60
C ASP A 76 2.56 9.95 -9.31
N ASP A 77 3.34 9.16 -8.57
CA ASP A 77 4.38 8.26 -9.10
C ASP A 77 4.18 6.81 -8.63
N PRO A 78 3.34 6.02 -9.34
CA PRO A 78 3.02 4.65 -8.96
C PRO A 78 4.23 3.71 -8.99
N PRO A 79 4.48 2.96 -7.90
CA PRO A 79 5.48 1.90 -7.90
C PRO A 79 5.18 0.82 -8.95
N ALA A 80 6.22 0.27 -9.57
CA ALA A 80 6.06 -0.74 -10.62
C ALA A 80 5.62 -2.12 -10.09
N THR A 81 5.85 -2.40 -8.79
CA THR A 81 5.61 -3.71 -8.16
C THR A 81 4.87 -3.57 -6.84
N VAL A 82 4.20 -4.64 -6.41
CA VAL A 82 3.52 -4.71 -5.10
C VAL A 82 4.54 -4.65 -3.95
N ALA A 83 5.73 -5.22 -4.13
CA ALA A 83 6.82 -5.11 -3.17
C ALA A 83 7.27 -3.65 -3.01
N ALA A 84 7.55 -2.95 -4.12
CA ALA A 84 7.94 -1.54 -4.09
C ALA A 84 6.82 -0.66 -3.53
N LEU A 85 5.55 -0.98 -3.78
CA LEU A 85 4.42 -0.31 -3.15
C LEU A 85 4.46 -0.43 -1.63
N ALA A 86 4.65 -1.65 -1.10
CA ALA A 86 4.66 -1.87 0.33
C ALA A 86 5.84 -1.15 1.01
N GLU A 87 7.04 -1.23 0.42
CA GLU A 87 8.24 -0.56 0.93
C GLU A 87 8.11 0.96 0.91
N ARG A 88 7.74 1.54 -0.24
CA ARG A 88 7.60 3.00 -0.38
C ARG A 88 6.49 3.52 0.52
N PHE A 89 5.37 2.83 0.67
CA PHE A 89 4.30 3.26 1.57
C PHE A 89 4.76 3.33 3.04
N VAL A 90 5.57 2.38 3.50
CA VAL A 90 6.15 2.42 4.85
C VAL A 90 7.09 3.63 4.99
N GLN A 91 7.99 3.84 4.02
CA GLN A 91 8.91 4.98 4.01
C GLN A 91 8.19 6.33 4.03
N GLU A 92 7.15 6.48 3.21
CA GLU A 92 6.36 7.72 3.11
C GLU A 92 5.64 8.05 4.43
N ILE A 93 5.13 7.02 5.12
CA ILE A 93 4.47 7.17 6.43
C ILE A 93 5.48 7.51 7.52
N GLU A 94 6.66 6.90 7.50
CA GLU A 94 7.73 7.14 8.48
C GLU A 94 8.31 8.53 8.34
N THR A 95 8.67 8.93 7.13
CA THR A 95 9.19 10.28 6.84
C THR A 95 8.24 11.38 7.29
N ARG A 96 6.92 11.15 7.20
CA ARG A 96 5.89 12.12 7.63
C ARG A 96 5.51 12.02 9.09
N ALA A 97 6.03 11.04 9.83
CA ALA A 97 5.86 10.96 11.28
C ALA A 97 6.90 11.81 12.02
N ASP A 98 8.05 12.05 11.39
CA ASP A 98 9.20 12.77 11.97
C ASP A 98 9.21 14.28 11.64
N GLY A 99 8.28 14.76 10.82
CA GLY A 99 8.10 16.17 10.43
C GLY A 99 6.76 16.74 10.87
#